data_AF-A0A075K1H9-F1
#
_entry.id   AF-A0A075K1H9-F1
#
_cell.length_a   1.000
_cell.length_b   1.000
_cell.length_c   1.000
_cell.angle_alpha   90.00
_cell.angle_beta   90.00
_cell.angle_gamma   90.00
#
_symmetry.space_group_name_H-M   'P 1'
#
loop_
_entity.id
_entity.type
_entity.pdbx_description
1 polymer ?
#
loop_
_entity_poly.entity_id
_entity_poly.type
_entity_poly.pdbx_seq_one_letter_code
_entity_poly.pdbx_strand_id
1 'polypeptide(L)'
;MKKRVHVVTALSVAISLCVGSAMAWADTTTTTTSTTTTTTTSTQTQDSAKLASSYATFAGSATNAQALVNGLHSGTAVVLVTPATATTPATQVSFTPATHQLGYGNVNIALALAQSELKAAGITQPTVAQLEAALNGGTIAGATGPKQLPGVLTLRSEDKGWGSISKTLGLKLGAVLADAKTHGPVPDKADMTHGDKSEMADKDGKADKADHDAKADKVAKADRPDKVDRADKPEKPERPDKPERGGR
;
A
#
# COMPACT_ATOMS: atom_id res chain seq x y z
N MET A 1 -66.97 -2.18 34.80
CA MET A 1 -66.59 -1.20 35.83
C MET A 1 -65.42 -0.37 35.33
N LYS A 2 -65.57 0.96 35.43
CA LYS A 2 -64.59 2.08 35.42
C LYS A 2 -63.28 2.01 34.58
N LYS A 3 -63.25 2.92 33.58
CA LYS A 3 -62.07 3.52 32.92
C LYS A 3 -61.20 4.29 33.92
N ARG A 4 -59.87 4.38 33.73
CA ARG A 4 -59.06 5.57 34.10
C ARG A 4 -57.83 5.77 33.22
N VAL A 5 -57.83 6.94 32.59
CA VAL A 5 -56.74 7.70 31.95
C VAL A 5 -55.81 8.26 33.02
N HIS A 6 -54.49 8.28 32.81
CA HIS A 6 -53.52 9.15 33.50
C HIS A 6 -52.50 9.62 32.43
N VAL A 7 -52.58 10.86 31.92
CA VAL A 7 -52.21 12.17 32.50
C VAL A 7 -50.80 12.59 32.06
N VAL A 8 -50.80 13.67 31.28
CA VAL A 8 -49.69 14.53 30.84
C VAL A 8 -49.30 15.47 32.00
N THR A 9 -48.07 16.01 31.94
CA THR A 9 -47.53 17.28 32.56
C THR A 9 -46.56 17.19 33.74
N ALA A 10 -45.36 17.76 33.52
CA ALA A 10 -44.64 18.77 34.31
C ALA A 10 -43.28 19.00 33.60
N LEU A 11 -42.99 20.10 32.88
CA LEU A 11 -42.87 21.52 33.24
C LEU A 11 -41.89 21.75 34.40
N SER A 12 -40.64 22.07 34.05
CA SER A 12 -39.69 22.75 34.94
C SER A 12 -38.83 23.69 34.10
N VAL A 13 -39.17 24.97 34.24
CA VAL A 13 -38.39 26.14 33.83
C VAL A 13 -37.38 26.41 34.93
N ALA A 14 -36.10 26.53 34.58
CA ALA A 14 -35.12 27.21 35.40
C ALA A 14 -34.27 28.13 34.51
N ILE A 15 -34.64 29.41 34.55
CA ILE A 15 -33.86 30.54 34.04
C ILE A 15 -32.78 30.84 35.08
N SER A 16 -31.52 30.87 34.66
CA SER A 16 -30.48 31.63 35.34
C SER A 16 -29.56 32.27 34.30
N LEU A 17 -29.81 33.57 34.09
CA LEU A 17 -28.85 34.52 33.53
C LEU A 17 -27.62 34.59 34.45
N CYS A 18 -26.42 34.66 33.88
CA CYS A 18 -25.35 35.51 34.39
C CYS A 18 -24.22 35.69 33.36
N VAL A 19 -24.06 36.97 32.98
CA VAL A 19 -22.81 37.68 32.66
C VAL A 19 -22.08 37.30 31.37
N GLY A 20 -22.29 38.15 30.36
CA GLY A 20 -21.35 38.32 29.27
C GLY A 20 -20.01 38.81 29.77
N SER A 21 -18.95 38.19 29.27
CA SER A 21 -17.61 38.76 29.28
C SER A 21 -17.18 38.91 27.83
N ALA A 22 -17.12 40.17 27.39
CA ALA A 22 -16.29 40.54 26.25
C ALA A 22 -14.84 40.23 26.63
N MET A 23 -14.27 39.19 26.02
CA MET A 23 -12.85 38.91 26.20
C MET A 23 -12.09 39.72 25.15
N ALA A 24 -11.38 40.71 25.69
CA ALA A 24 -10.58 41.70 25.01
C ALA A 24 -9.55 41.09 24.05
N TRP A 25 -9.22 41.86 23.01
CA TRP A 25 -8.00 41.69 22.23
C TRP A 25 -6.78 41.68 23.16
N ALA A 26 -6.26 40.48 23.45
CA ALA A 26 -4.93 40.34 24.00
C ALA A 26 -3.94 40.42 22.83
N ASP A 27 -3.56 41.64 22.48
CA ASP A 27 -2.28 41.91 21.85
C ASP A 27 -1.20 41.58 22.89
N THR A 28 -0.79 40.32 22.92
CA THR A 28 0.34 39.87 23.72
C THR A 28 1.44 39.56 22.73
N THR A 29 2.30 40.54 22.52
CA THR A 29 3.69 40.36 22.10
C THR A 29 4.35 39.38 23.05
N THR A 30 4.14 38.09 22.78
CA THR A 30 4.90 36.99 23.33
C THR A 30 5.97 36.71 22.31
N THR A 31 7.22 36.94 22.68
CA THR A 31 8.41 36.46 21.98
C THR A 31 8.16 35.03 21.51
N THR A 32 7.85 34.89 20.23
CA THR A 32 7.62 33.59 19.59
C THR A 32 8.99 33.07 19.22
N THR A 33 9.55 32.23 20.09
CA THR A 33 10.58 31.28 19.67
C THR A 33 9.92 30.31 18.69
N SER A 34 9.96 30.68 17.41
CA SER A 34 9.57 29.83 16.30
C SER A 34 10.55 28.67 16.18
N THR A 35 10.18 27.51 16.74
CA THR A 35 10.82 26.23 16.41
C THR A 35 9.74 25.22 16.03
N THR A 36 9.44 25.21 14.72
CA THR A 36 9.09 24.04 13.88
C THR A 36 8.22 22.92 14.48
N THR A 37 6.89 23.06 14.41
CA THR A 37 5.95 21.92 14.60
C THR A 37 4.84 21.85 13.53
N THR A 38 4.90 22.65 12.47
CA THR A 38 3.85 22.75 11.44
C THR A 38 4.08 21.87 10.19
N THR A 39 5.20 21.13 10.11
CA THR A 39 5.55 20.35 8.90
C THR A 39 5.07 18.89 8.94
N THR A 40 4.87 18.29 10.11
CA THR A 40 4.52 16.86 10.25
C THR A 40 3.05 16.58 10.00
N THR A 41 2.14 17.47 10.42
CA THR A 41 0.68 17.30 10.22
C THR A 41 0.26 17.52 8.77
N SER A 42 0.88 18.48 8.08
CA SER A 42 0.61 18.73 6.65
C SER A 42 1.06 17.56 5.79
N THR A 43 2.28 17.04 6.02
CA THR A 43 2.82 15.89 5.28
C THR A 43 1.97 14.62 5.50
N GLN A 44 1.56 14.32 6.73
CA GLN A 44 0.67 13.18 7.00
C GLN A 44 -0.72 13.32 6.35
N THR A 45 -1.27 14.54 6.35
CA THR A 45 -2.56 14.81 5.68
C THR A 45 -2.45 14.60 4.16
N GLN A 46 -1.33 15.02 3.57
CA GLN A 46 -1.05 14.80 2.14
C GLN A 46 -0.87 13.31 1.81
N ASP A 47 -0.15 12.56 2.64
CA ASP A 47 0.04 11.11 2.43
C ASP A 47 -1.29 10.34 2.51
N SER A 48 -2.14 10.66 3.48
CA SER A 48 -3.49 10.07 3.60
C SER A 48 -4.32 10.33 2.34
N ALA A 49 -4.38 11.60 1.89
CA ALA A 49 -5.15 11.99 0.72
C ALA A 49 -4.63 11.32 -0.57
N LYS A 50 -3.30 11.22 -0.71
CA LYS A 50 -2.66 10.55 -1.85
C LYS A 50 -2.96 9.06 -1.89
N LEU A 51 -2.91 8.38 -0.75
CA LEU A 51 -3.23 6.96 -0.64
C LEU A 51 -4.72 6.71 -0.94
N ALA A 52 -5.62 7.48 -0.32
CA ALA A 52 -7.04 7.34 -0.56
C ALA A 52 -7.41 7.55 -2.03
N SER A 53 -6.77 8.52 -2.69
CA SER A 53 -6.97 8.77 -4.13
C SER A 53 -6.45 7.61 -4.98
N SER A 54 -5.28 7.07 -4.64
CA SER A 54 -4.64 5.97 -5.37
C SER A 54 -5.44 4.67 -5.29
N TYR A 55 -6.01 4.37 -4.12
CA TYR A 55 -6.78 3.16 -3.88
C TYR A 55 -8.29 3.32 -4.07
N ALA A 56 -8.78 4.47 -4.56
CA ALA A 56 -10.22 4.73 -4.75
C ALA A 56 -10.88 3.68 -5.66
N THR A 57 -10.24 3.34 -6.77
CA THR A 57 -10.74 2.31 -7.71
C THR A 57 -10.72 0.93 -7.06
N PHE A 58 -9.67 0.63 -6.30
CA PHE A 58 -9.52 -0.65 -5.60
C PHE A 58 -10.58 -0.81 -4.50
N ALA A 59 -10.90 0.25 -3.77
CA ALA A 59 -11.91 0.28 -2.72
C ALA A 59 -13.36 0.40 -3.26
N GLY A 60 -13.51 0.55 -4.58
CA GLY A 60 -14.79 0.81 -5.26
C GLY A 60 -15.32 2.25 -5.15
N SER A 61 -14.78 3.07 -4.24
CA SER A 61 -15.08 4.51 -4.16
C SER A 61 -14.02 5.30 -3.39
N ALA A 62 -13.99 6.62 -3.58
CA ALA A 62 -13.12 7.52 -2.81
C ALA A 62 -13.46 7.49 -1.31
N THR A 63 -14.74 7.45 -0.94
CA THR A 63 -15.18 7.38 0.47
C THR A 63 -14.71 6.09 1.14
N ASN A 64 -14.82 4.96 0.43
CA ASN A 64 -14.34 3.67 0.93
C ASN A 64 -12.82 3.67 1.10
N ALA A 65 -12.07 4.24 0.16
CA ALA A 65 -10.61 4.32 0.26
C ALA A 65 -10.17 5.22 1.43
N GLN A 66 -10.87 6.33 1.67
CA GLN A 66 -10.64 7.17 2.85
C GLN A 66 -10.92 6.41 4.15
N ALA A 67 -12.04 5.67 4.22
CA ALA A 67 -12.36 4.85 5.38
C ALA A 67 -11.30 3.78 5.64
N LEU A 68 -10.81 3.12 4.58
CA LEU A 68 -9.73 2.14 4.67
C LEU A 68 -8.44 2.76 5.18
N VAL A 69 -7.95 3.82 4.53
CA VAL A 69 -6.68 4.44 4.90
C VAL A 69 -6.74 4.99 6.32
N ASN A 70 -7.83 5.67 6.68
CA ASN A 70 -7.98 6.22 8.02
C ASN A 70 -8.12 5.12 9.08
N GLY A 71 -8.96 4.12 8.85
CA GLY A 71 -9.17 3.04 9.83
C GLY A 71 -7.94 2.16 10.01
N LEU A 72 -7.18 1.88 8.95
CA LEU A 72 -5.89 1.19 9.07
C LEU A 72 -4.84 2.06 9.76
N HIS A 73 -4.83 3.36 9.47
CA HIS A 73 -3.90 4.29 10.10
C HIS A 73 -4.19 4.48 11.58
N SER A 74 -5.44 4.52 12.01
CA SER A 74 -5.84 4.68 13.41
C SER A 74 -5.99 3.36 14.17
N GLY A 75 -6.06 2.23 13.46
CA GLY A 75 -6.43 0.94 14.05
C GLY A 75 -7.90 0.85 14.47
N THR A 76 -8.79 1.64 13.85
CA THR A 76 -10.22 1.66 14.17
C THR A 76 -11.04 0.88 13.15
N ALA A 77 -12.30 0.56 13.51
CA ALA A 77 -13.21 -0.12 12.61
C ALA A 77 -13.36 0.60 11.26
N VAL A 78 -13.24 -0.16 10.18
CA VAL A 78 -13.45 0.29 8.81
C VAL A 78 -14.84 -0.14 8.37
N VAL A 79 -15.57 0.77 7.75
CA VAL A 79 -16.89 0.50 7.19
C VAL A 79 -16.84 0.77 5.69
N LEU A 80 -17.08 -0.27 4.90
CA LEU A 80 -17.10 -0.24 3.45
C LEU A 80 -18.53 -0.38 2.94
N VAL A 81 -18.91 0.48 1.99
CA VAL A 81 -20.26 0.47 1.43
C VAL A 81 -20.20 0.32 -0.08
N THR A 82 -20.97 -0.63 -0.60
CA THR A 82 -21.32 -0.68 -2.02
C THR A 82 -22.70 -0.04 -2.15
N PRO A 83 -22.82 1.14 -2.81
CA PRO A 83 -24.09 1.83 -2.93
C PRO A 83 -25.09 1.00 -3.74
N ALA A 84 -26.37 1.17 -3.44
CA ALA A 84 -27.45 0.55 -4.21
C ALA A 84 -27.43 1.06 -5.66
N THR A 85 -27.75 0.17 -6.60
CA THR A 85 -28.06 0.52 -7.98
C THR A 85 -29.54 0.28 -8.23
N ALA A 86 -30.03 0.63 -9.43
CA ALA A 86 -31.44 0.39 -9.81
C ALA A 86 -31.85 -1.10 -9.72
N THR A 87 -30.88 -2.02 -9.76
CA THR A 87 -31.10 -3.47 -9.83
C THR A 87 -30.43 -4.25 -8.70
N THR A 88 -29.73 -3.58 -7.77
CA THR A 88 -28.97 -4.25 -6.70
C THR A 88 -29.07 -3.45 -5.39
N PRO A 89 -29.43 -4.09 -4.26
CA PRO A 89 -29.48 -3.41 -2.97
C PRO A 89 -28.08 -2.99 -2.51
N ALA A 90 -28.02 -1.97 -1.66
CA ALA A 90 -26.77 -1.56 -1.03
C ALA A 90 -26.26 -2.69 -0.12
N THR A 91 -24.95 -2.88 -0.09
CA THR A 91 -24.28 -3.83 0.81
C THR A 91 -23.22 -3.11 1.62
N GLN A 92 -23.08 -3.48 2.88
CA GLN A 92 -22.11 -2.90 3.80
C GLN A 92 -21.35 -4.01 4.51
N VAL A 93 -20.06 -3.78 4.70
CA VAL A 93 -19.16 -4.65 5.45
C VAL A 93 -18.40 -3.79 6.45
N SER A 94 -18.32 -4.24 7.70
CA SER A 94 -17.57 -3.57 8.75
C SER A 94 -16.57 -4.55 9.38
N PHE A 95 -15.32 -4.15 9.48
CA PHE A 95 -14.28 -4.96 10.09
C PHE A 95 -13.31 -4.11 10.90
N THR A 96 -12.70 -4.72 11.91
CA THR A 96 -11.61 -4.10 12.67
C THR A 96 -10.29 -4.68 12.19
N PRO A 97 -9.28 -3.86 11.85
CA PRO A 97 -7.95 -4.35 11.53
C PRO A 97 -7.40 -5.23 12.65
N ALA A 98 -6.83 -6.39 12.31
CA ALA A 98 -6.16 -7.25 13.30
C ALA A 98 -4.89 -6.61 13.90
N THR A 99 -4.32 -5.64 13.18
CA THR A 99 -3.13 -4.89 13.60
C THR A 99 -3.48 -3.71 14.49
N HIS A 100 -2.52 -3.28 15.29
CA HIS A 100 -2.53 -1.95 15.89
C HIS A 100 -2.33 -0.84 14.84
N GLN A 101 -2.29 0.41 15.31
CA GLN A 101 -2.05 1.61 14.51
C GLN A 101 -0.91 1.43 13.49
N LEU A 102 -1.19 1.62 12.20
CA LEU A 102 -0.19 1.51 11.14
C LEU A 102 0.24 2.89 10.62
N GLY A 103 1.55 3.10 10.43
CA GLY A 103 2.04 4.27 9.69
C GLY A 103 1.60 4.23 8.22
N TYR A 104 1.51 5.38 7.55
CA TYR A 104 1.03 5.46 6.15
C TYR A 104 1.82 4.58 5.16
N GLY A 105 3.13 4.39 5.38
CA GLY A 105 3.92 3.43 4.60
C GLY A 105 3.47 1.98 4.79
N ASN A 106 3.16 1.60 6.03
CA ASN A 106 2.63 0.28 6.38
C ASN A 106 1.21 0.07 5.85
N VAL A 107 0.36 1.11 5.88
CA VAL A 107 -0.96 1.08 5.23
C VAL A 107 -0.82 0.86 3.73
N ASN A 108 0.09 1.59 3.09
CA ASN A 108 0.29 1.52 1.64
C ASN A 108 0.72 0.13 1.19
N ILE A 109 1.74 -0.47 1.82
CA ILE A 109 2.19 -1.81 1.43
C ILE A 109 1.14 -2.89 1.76
N ALA A 110 0.36 -2.72 2.83
CA ALA A 110 -0.73 -3.64 3.16
C ALA A 110 -1.78 -3.67 2.05
N LEU A 111 -2.20 -2.48 1.60
CA LEU A 111 -3.15 -2.32 0.50
C LEU A 111 -2.59 -2.86 -0.82
N ALA A 112 -1.32 -2.57 -1.13
CA ALA A 112 -0.65 -3.08 -2.34
C ALA A 112 -0.55 -4.62 -2.34
N LEU A 113 -0.26 -5.24 -1.18
CA LEU A 113 -0.23 -6.70 -1.03
C LEU A 113 -1.62 -7.31 -1.22
N ALA A 114 -2.64 -6.74 -0.58
CA ALA A 114 -4.02 -7.19 -0.73
C ALA A 114 -4.49 -7.08 -2.19
N GLN A 115 -4.18 -5.96 -2.85
CA GLN A 115 -4.48 -5.76 -4.27
C GLN A 115 -3.76 -6.78 -5.15
N SER A 116 -2.49 -7.07 -4.86
CA SER A 116 -1.71 -8.06 -5.60
C SER A 116 -2.22 -9.49 -5.39
N GLU A 117 -2.65 -9.85 -4.19
CA GLU A 117 -3.24 -11.15 -3.87
C GLU A 117 -4.57 -11.35 -4.60
N LEU A 118 -5.44 -10.34 -4.60
CA LEU A 118 -6.71 -10.37 -5.32
C LEU A 118 -6.49 -10.44 -6.83
N LYS A 119 -5.53 -9.68 -7.37
CA LYS A 119 -5.14 -9.76 -8.78
C LYS A 119 -4.60 -11.14 -9.15
N ALA A 120 -3.82 -11.78 -8.27
CA ALA A 120 -3.36 -13.16 -8.47
C ALA A 120 -4.51 -14.18 -8.45
N ALA A 121 -5.61 -13.88 -7.76
CA ALA A 121 -6.86 -14.65 -7.81
C ALA A 121 -7.75 -14.32 -9.04
N GLY A 122 -7.30 -13.43 -9.93
CA GLY A 122 -8.05 -12.99 -11.12
C GLY A 122 -9.07 -11.88 -10.85
N ILE A 123 -9.07 -11.29 -9.65
CA ILE A 123 -10.02 -10.25 -9.24
C ILE A 123 -9.35 -8.89 -9.44
N THR A 124 -9.77 -8.16 -10.48
CA THR A 124 -9.28 -6.80 -10.78
C THR A 124 -10.19 -5.70 -10.23
N GLN A 125 -11.43 -6.03 -9.89
CA GLN A 125 -12.40 -5.14 -9.25
C GLN A 125 -13.00 -5.87 -8.05
N PRO A 126 -12.38 -5.77 -6.87
CA PRO A 126 -12.84 -6.54 -5.71
C PRO A 126 -14.13 -5.97 -5.12
N THR A 127 -14.96 -6.87 -4.60
CA THR A 127 -16.13 -6.49 -3.79
C THR A 127 -15.70 -6.12 -2.37
N VAL A 128 -16.55 -5.39 -1.64
CA VAL A 128 -16.26 -5.02 -0.23
C VAL A 128 -16.02 -6.22 0.69
N ALA A 129 -16.65 -7.37 0.41
CA ALA A 129 -16.39 -8.61 1.13
C ALA A 129 -15.04 -9.26 0.76
N GLN A 130 -14.63 -9.16 -0.51
CA GLN A 130 -13.31 -9.63 -0.94
C GLN A 130 -12.18 -8.76 -0.39
N LEU A 131 -12.42 -7.45 -0.24
CA LEU A 131 -11.48 -6.52 0.41
C LEU A 131 -11.26 -6.88 1.88
N GLU A 132 -12.34 -7.13 2.63
CA GLU A 132 -12.24 -7.61 4.01
C GLU A 132 -11.44 -8.92 4.08
N ALA A 133 -11.78 -9.90 3.22
CA ALA A 133 -11.11 -11.19 3.23
C ALA A 133 -9.62 -11.10 2.86
N ALA A 134 -9.22 -10.20 1.96
CA ALA A 134 -7.81 -9.99 1.63
C ALA A 134 -7.03 -9.32 2.78
N LEU A 135 -7.68 -8.43 3.53
CA LEU A 135 -7.05 -7.67 4.61
C LEU A 135 -7.00 -8.47 5.92
N ASN A 136 -8.13 -8.95 6.40
CA ASN A 136 -8.24 -9.68 7.68
C ASN A 136 -8.20 -11.20 7.53
N GLY A 137 -8.20 -11.71 6.30
CA GLY A 137 -8.29 -13.14 6.02
C GLY A 137 -9.74 -13.58 5.85
N GLY A 138 -9.93 -14.72 5.20
CA GLY A 138 -11.26 -15.24 4.89
C GLY A 138 -11.28 -16.00 3.57
N THR A 139 -12.46 -16.49 3.20
CA THR A 139 -12.62 -17.22 1.95
C THR A 139 -13.15 -16.29 0.87
N ILE A 140 -12.46 -16.20 -0.26
CA ILE A 140 -12.96 -15.52 -1.46
C ILE A 140 -13.41 -16.54 -2.50
N ALA A 141 -14.46 -16.20 -3.24
CA ALA A 141 -14.79 -16.89 -4.48
C ALA A 141 -13.87 -16.37 -5.59
N GLY A 142 -12.79 -17.10 -5.88
CA GLY A 142 -11.88 -16.81 -6.98
C GLY A 142 -12.36 -17.42 -8.30
N ALA A 143 -11.72 -17.04 -9.41
CA ALA A 143 -12.07 -17.55 -10.74
C ALA A 143 -11.92 -19.09 -10.87
N THR A 144 -11.04 -19.69 -10.08
CA THR A 144 -10.76 -21.14 -10.07
C THR A 144 -11.48 -21.89 -8.93
N GLY A 145 -12.40 -21.23 -8.22
CA GLY A 145 -13.09 -21.77 -7.04
C GLY A 145 -12.77 -21.02 -5.73
N PRO A 146 -13.32 -21.49 -4.59
CA PRO A 146 -13.09 -20.85 -3.30
C PRO A 146 -11.62 -20.96 -2.88
N LYS A 147 -11.03 -19.83 -2.46
CA LYS A 147 -9.65 -19.75 -1.96
C LYS A 147 -9.65 -19.11 -0.59
N GLN A 148 -8.97 -19.76 0.36
CA GLN A 148 -8.71 -19.18 1.68
C GLN A 148 -7.54 -18.20 1.58
N LEU A 149 -7.75 -16.97 2.03
CA LEU A 149 -6.72 -15.96 2.19
C LEU A 149 -6.34 -15.89 3.68
N PRO A 150 -5.03 -15.88 4.00
CA PRO A 150 -4.57 -15.76 5.38
C PRO A 150 -4.79 -14.36 5.95
N GLY A 151 -4.93 -13.33 5.10
CA GLY A 151 -5.12 -11.94 5.52
C GLY A 151 -3.80 -11.21 5.74
N VAL A 152 -3.59 -10.13 5.01
CA VAL A 152 -2.37 -9.32 5.10
C VAL A 152 -2.17 -8.71 6.50
N LEU A 153 -3.25 -8.21 7.11
CA LEU A 153 -3.22 -7.59 8.44
C LEU A 153 -3.07 -8.64 9.53
N THR A 154 -3.68 -9.81 9.36
CA THR A 154 -3.50 -10.94 10.29
C THR A 154 -2.04 -11.37 10.32
N LEU A 155 -1.42 -11.60 9.16
CA LEU A 155 0.00 -11.94 9.09
C LEU A 155 0.91 -10.83 9.64
N ARG A 156 0.51 -9.56 9.51
CA ARG A 156 1.24 -8.44 10.09
C ARG A 156 1.08 -8.35 11.61
N SER A 157 -0.07 -8.76 12.15
CA SER A 157 -0.30 -8.85 13.60
C SER A 157 0.54 -9.94 14.27
N GLU A 158 1.03 -10.93 13.51
CA GLU A 158 2.01 -11.92 13.97
C GLU A 158 3.46 -11.39 13.99
N ASP A 159 3.63 -10.07 13.99
CA ASP A 159 4.92 -9.35 13.94
C ASP A 159 5.84 -9.74 12.75
N LYS A 160 5.28 -10.37 11.71
CA LYS A 160 6.03 -10.68 10.50
C LYS A 160 6.30 -9.41 9.70
N GLY A 161 7.49 -9.35 9.11
CA GLY A 161 7.91 -8.28 8.21
C GLY A 161 7.29 -8.48 6.83
N TRP A 162 7.18 -7.38 6.08
CA TRP A 162 6.54 -7.39 4.75
C TRP A 162 7.17 -8.39 3.77
N GLY A 163 8.48 -8.66 3.91
CA GLY A 163 9.16 -9.72 3.17
C GLY A 163 8.57 -11.10 3.44
N SER A 164 8.43 -11.49 4.70
CA SER A 164 7.85 -12.79 5.05
C SER A 164 6.37 -12.88 4.69
N ILE A 165 5.60 -11.80 4.91
CA ILE A 165 4.19 -11.75 4.50
C ILE A 165 4.07 -11.98 3.00
N SER A 166 4.87 -11.29 2.17
CA SER A 166 4.85 -11.49 0.72
C SER A 166 5.17 -12.92 0.31
N LYS A 167 6.15 -13.56 0.96
CA LYS A 167 6.52 -14.96 0.70
C LYS A 167 5.37 -15.91 1.06
N THR A 168 4.74 -15.73 2.21
CA THR A 168 3.57 -16.51 2.63
C THR A 168 2.42 -16.40 1.63
N LEU A 169 2.23 -15.21 1.06
CA LEU A 169 1.21 -14.96 0.02
C LEU A 169 1.62 -15.43 -1.38
N GLY A 170 2.86 -15.90 -1.57
CA GLY A 170 3.40 -16.28 -2.88
C GLY A 170 3.67 -15.10 -3.80
N LEU A 171 3.80 -13.88 -3.25
CA LEU A 171 4.01 -12.63 -3.98
C LEU A 171 5.48 -12.20 -3.95
N LYS A 172 5.92 -11.51 -5.00
CA LYS A 172 7.27 -10.92 -5.05
C LYS A 172 7.25 -9.55 -4.39
N LEU A 173 7.84 -9.40 -3.19
CA LEU A 173 7.91 -8.11 -2.47
C LEU A 173 8.39 -6.96 -3.36
N GLY A 174 9.44 -7.19 -4.17
CA GLY A 174 10.01 -6.14 -5.02
C GLY A 174 8.99 -5.55 -6.00
N ALA A 175 8.10 -6.38 -6.57
CA ALA A 175 7.05 -5.92 -7.47
C ALA A 175 5.97 -5.14 -6.71
N VAL A 176 5.56 -5.64 -5.53
CA VAL A 176 4.54 -4.99 -4.69
C VAL A 176 5.05 -3.67 -4.13
N LEU A 177 6.33 -3.60 -3.76
CA LEU A 177 6.97 -2.38 -3.28
C LEU A 177 7.11 -1.33 -4.39
N ALA A 178 7.43 -1.77 -5.62
CA ALA A 178 7.46 -0.87 -6.77
C ALA A 178 6.09 -0.27 -7.04
N ASP A 179 5.02 -1.07 -6.96
CA ASP A 179 3.64 -0.63 -7.10
C ASP A 179 3.24 0.33 -5.97
N ALA A 180 3.45 -0.06 -4.72
CA ALA A 180 3.19 0.76 -3.54
C ALA A 180 3.90 2.12 -3.61
N LYS A 181 5.14 2.17 -4.11
CA LYS A 181 5.90 3.41 -4.24
C LYS A 181 5.26 4.42 -5.20
N THR A 182 4.46 3.95 -6.16
CA THR A 182 3.68 4.86 -7.02
C THR A 182 2.52 5.50 -6.25
N HIS A 183 1.96 4.77 -5.29
CA HIS A 183 0.76 5.15 -4.52
C HIS A 183 1.07 6.03 -3.31
N GLY A 184 2.28 5.99 -2.75
CA GLY A 184 2.57 6.80 -1.56
C GLY A 184 3.90 6.46 -0.87
N PRO A 185 4.05 6.86 0.41
CA PRO A 185 5.21 6.49 1.21
C PRO A 185 5.31 4.96 1.34
N VAL A 186 6.54 4.47 1.51
CA VAL A 186 6.81 3.05 1.72
C VAL A 186 7.33 2.83 3.14
N PRO A 187 7.15 1.63 3.73
CA PRO A 187 7.67 1.32 5.06
C PRO A 187 9.18 1.48 5.17
N ASP A 188 9.65 1.72 6.40
CA ASP A 188 11.07 1.71 6.72
C ASP A 188 11.67 0.31 6.55
N LYS A 189 13.01 0.26 6.39
CA LYS A 189 13.73 -1.01 6.19
C LYS A 189 13.50 -2.01 7.32
N ALA A 190 13.35 -1.54 8.56
CA ALA A 190 13.09 -2.40 9.72
C ALA A 190 11.79 -3.22 9.51
N ASP A 191 10.70 -2.57 9.12
CA ASP A 191 9.41 -3.21 8.85
C ASP A 191 9.47 -4.21 7.67
N MET A 192 10.41 -4.01 6.74
CA MET A 192 10.64 -4.93 5.63
C MET A 192 11.35 -6.22 6.07
N THR A 193 12.25 -6.14 7.06
CA THR A 193 13.16 -7.22 7.46
C THR A 193 12.78 -7.93 8.75
N HIS A 194 11.72 -7.53 9.44
CA HIS A 194 11.21 -8.21 10.64
C HIS A 194 10.61 -9.60 10.34
N GLY A 195 11.32 -10.43 9.58
CA GLY A 195 10.92 -11.76 9.22
C GLY A 195 12.16 -12.62 9.19
N ASP A 196 12.34 -13.38 10.27
CA ASP A 196 13.37 -14.39 10.44
C ASP A 196 14.81 -13.90 10.66
N LYS A 197 15.11 -13.55 11.92
CA LYS A 197 16.47 -13.64 12.47
C LYS A 197 16.71 -15.02 13.13
N SER A 198 15.93 -16.04 12.76
CA SER A 198 16.05 -17.42 13.26
C SER A 198 16.50 -18.42 12.18
N GLU A 199 16.26 -18.16 10.89
CA GLU A 199 16.63 -19.08 9.79
C GLU A 199 17.96 -18.72 9.10
N MET A 200 18.53 -17.53 9.36
CA MET A 200 19.85 -17.14 8.84
C MET A 200 21.02 -17.43 9.81
N ALA A 201 20.77 -18.03 10.97
CA ALA A 201 21.84 -18.40 11.90
C ALA A 201 22.49 -19.78 11.58
N ASP A 202 21.87 -20.61 10.73
CA ASP A 202 22.34 -21.97 10.45
C ASP A 202 23.08 -22.15 9.11
N LYS A 203 23.49 -21.05 8.46
CA LYS A 203 24.28 -21.11 7.21
C LYS A 203 25.62 -20.37 7.27
N ASP A 204 26.22 -20.28 8.46
CA ASP A 204 27.61 -19.82 8.66
C ASP A 204 28.48 -20.89 9.34
N GLY A 205 28.14 -22.16 9.14
CA GLY A 205 28.98 -23.30 9.50
C GLY A 205 29.47 -24.02 8.26
N LYS A 206 30.75 -23.81 7.90
CA LYS A 206 31.59 -24.64 7.00
C LYS A 206 31.78 -24.14 5.56
N ALA A 207 32.79 -23.29 5.37
CA ALA A 207 33.81 -23.54 4.36
C ALA A 207 35.11 -22.82 4.75
N ASP A 208 36.15 -23.62 4.79
CA ASP A 208 37.49 -23.39 5.28
C ASP A 208 38.21 -22.26 4.53
N LYS A 209 38.89 -21.41 5.30
CA LYS A 209 39.74 -20.31 4.81
C LYS A 209 41.07 -20.91 4.35
N ALA A 210 41.15 -21.35 3.10
CA ALA A 210 42.42 -21.65 2.43
C ALA A 210 42.77 -20.52 1.46
N ASP A 211 43.74 -19.71 1.91
CA ASP A 211 44.81 -19.05 1.16
C ASP A 211 44.55 -18.64 -0.30
N HIS A 212 44.50 -17.33 -0.55
CA HIS A 212 44.70 -16.79 -1.88
C HIS A 212 45.51 -15.48 -1.82
N ASP A 213 46.77 -15.59 -1.43
CA ASP A 213 47.79 -14.56 -1.66
C ASP A 213 48.79 -15.07 -2.71
N ALA A 214 48.55 -14.70 -3.97
CA ALA A 214 49.56 -14.80 -5.02
C ALA A 214 49.49 -13.52 -5.87
N LYS A 215 50.25 -12.51 -5.41
CA LYS A 215 50.46 -11.27 -6.13
C LYS A 215 51.81 -11.34 -6.86
N ALA A 216 51.72 -11.15 -8.17
CA ALA A 216 52.72 -10.57 -9.07
C ALA A 216 54.13 -11.18 -9.12
N ASP A 217 54.43 -11.87 -10.23
CA ASP A 217 55.73 -11.70 -10.86
C ASP A 217 55.59 -11.51 -12.38
N LYS A 218 56.51 -10.71 -12.90
CA LYS A 218 56.52 -9.97 -14.15
C LYS A 218 57.41 -10.73 -15.12
N VAL A 219 56.89 -11.18 -16.27
CA VAL A 219 57.74 -11.71 -17.35
C VAL A 219 57.39 -11.06 -18.69
N ALA A 220 58.45 -10.62 -19.36
CA ALA A 220 58.51 -9.83 -20.56
C ALA A 220 58.46 -10.66 -21.86
N LYS A 221 58.31 -9.92 -22.99
CA LYS A 221 58.54 -10.30 -24.41
C LYS A 221 57.51 -11.26 -25.02
N ALA A 222 56.63 -10.79 -25.91
CA ALA A 222 56.85 -10.49 -27.33
C ALA A 222 57.11 -11.76 -28.17
N ASP A 223 56.08 -12.23 -28.89
CA ASP A 223 56.16 -12.47 -30.33
C ASP A 223 54.75 -12.49 -30.96
N ARG A 224 54.68 -12.19 -32.25
CA ARG A 224 53.52 -11.88 -33.10
C ARG A 224 52.93 -13.20 -33.66
N PRO A 225 51.67 -13.24 -34.14
CA PRO A 225 51.46 -13.13 -35.59
C PRO A 225 50.15 -12.43 -35.99
N ASP A 226 49.93 -12.40 -37.29
CA ASP A 226 49.30 -11.36 -38.11
C ASP A 226 47.78 -11.12 -38.04
N LYS A 227 47.45 -9.82 -38.10
CA LYS A 227 46.60 -9.16 -39.10
C LYS A 227 45.63 -10.07 -39.88
N VAL A 228 44.34 -9.92 -39.60
CA VAL A 228 43.28 -10.12 -40.60
C VAL A 228 42.31 -8.94 -40.54
N ASP A 229 42.04 -8.43 -41.74
CA ASP A 229 41.44 -7.15 -42.08
C ASP A 229 40.02 -6.93 -41.56
N ARG A 230 39.79 -5.66 -41.21
CA ARG A 230 38.49 -5.05 -41.00
C ARG A 230 37.83 -4.83 -42.36
N ALA A 231 36.74 -5.52 -42.66
CA ALA A 231 35.85 -5.17 -43.77
C ALA A 231 34.54 -4.61 -43.21
N ASP A 232 34.30 -3.35 -43.55
CA ASP A 232 33.18 -2.50 -43.16
C ASP A 232 31.93 -2.84 -44.00
N LYS A 233 30.75 -2.76 -43.37
CA LYS A 233 29.45 -2.32 -43.93
C LYS A 233 28.68 -3.24 -44.92
N PRO A 234 27.48 -3.73 -44.53
CA PRO A 234 26.45 -4.12 -45.49
C PRO A 234 25.65 -2.88 -45.94
N GLU A 235 25.58 -2.68 -47.27
CA GLU A 235 24.75 -1.67 -47.91
C GLU A 235 23.24 -2.01 -47.84
N LYS A 236 22.49 -0.92 -47.90
CA LYS A 236 21.04 -0.70 -47.78
C LYS A 236 20.20 -1.53 -48.79
N PRO A 237 19.04 -2.11 -48.40
CA PRO A 237 18.13 -2.74 -49.36
C PRO A 237 17.44 -1.72 -50.28
N GLU A 238 17.43 -2.06 -51.57
CA GLU A 238 16.74 -1.38 -52.68
C GLU A 238 15.23 -1.24 -52.47
N ARG A 239 14.69 -0.13 -52.95
CA ARG A 239 13.26 0.21 -52.96
C ARG A 239 12.72 -0.10 -54.36
N PRO A 240 11.70 -0.96 -54.52
CA PRO A 240 11.18 -1.30 -55.85
C PRO A 240 10.57 -0.12 -56.61
N ASP A 241 10.95 -0.01 -57.89
CA ASP A 241 10.48 0.99 -58.86
C ASP A 241 8.99 0.82 -59.22
N LYS A 242 8.31 1.97 -59.36
CA LYS A 242 6.95 2.06 -59.89
C LYS A 242 7.05 2.48 -61.37
N PRO A 243 6.46 1.74 -62.32
CA PRO A 243 6.58 2.07 -63.75
C PRO A 243 5.59 3.17 -64.16
N GLU A 244 6.06 4.16 -64.93
CA GLU A 244 5.22 5.12 -65.64
C GLU A 244 5.44 5.01 -67.17
N ARG A 245 4.48 4.33 -67.80
CA ARG A 245 3.89 4.47 -69.14
C ARG A 245 4.58 5.36 -70.19
N GLY A 246 4.80 4.77 -71.38
CA GLY A 246 4.43 5.42 -72.65
C GLY A 246 5.50 5.41 -73.75
N GLY A 247 5.34 4.50 -74.72
CA GLY A 247 6.02 4.59 -76.01
C GLY A 247 5.35 5.60 -76.94
N ARG A 248 6.19 6.21 -77.78
CA ARG A 248 6.01 6.20 -79.24
C ARG A 248 7.13 5.36 -79.82
#